data_AF-A0A497J7K1-F1
#
_entry.id   AF-A0A497J7K1-F1
#
_cell.length_a   1.000
_cell.length_b   1.000
_cell.length_c   1.000
_cell.angle_alpha   90.00
_cell.angle_beta   90.00
_cell.angle_gamma   90.00
#
_symmetry.space_group_name_H-M   'P 1'
#
loop_
_entity.id
_entity.type
_entity.pdbx_description
1 polymer ?
#
loop_
_entity_poly.entity_id
_entity_poly.type
_entity_poly.pdbx_seq_one_letter_code
_entity_poly.pdbx_strand_id
1 'polypeptide(L)'
;NVLPSQIEHVLMQIPEAGVNYEIVVDMDVLDKLLVKVEVTEKVFSDKLADLLALEKKIERELKEVLNVYAKVELVSPGSIPRTPGKAKRIIDLRKDKI
;
A
#
# COMPACT_ATOMS: atom_id res chain seq x y z
N ASN A 1 1.85 16.65 1.22
CA ASN A 1 2.68 15.93 0.22
C ASN A 1 3.09 14.61 0.82
N VAL A 2 2.58 13.49 0.28
CA VAL A 2 2.96 12.13 0.68
C VAL A 2 4.05 11.65 -0.27
N LEU A 3 5.20 11.24 0.26
CA LEU A 3 6.32 10.72 -0.53
C LEU A 3 6.33 9.18 -0.49
N PRO A 4 6.56 8.48 -1.62
CA PRO A 4 6.67 7.02 -1.63
C PRO A 4 7.71 6.48 -0.64
N SER A 5 8.82 7.18 -0.44
CA SER A 5 9.86 6.78 0.50
C SER A 5 9.40 6.71 1.96
N GLN A 6 8.40 7.51 2.36
CA GLN A 6 7.83 7.45 3.71
C GLN A 6 6.98 6.19 3.90
N ILE A 7 6.22 5.82 2.87
CA ILE A 7 5.43 4.58 2.84
C ILE A 7 6.37 3.38 2.88
N GLU A 8 7.40 3.39 2.02
CA GLU A 8 8.42 2.34 1.98
C GLU A 8 9.11 2.16 3.33
N HIS A 9 9.48 3.26 4.00
CA HIS A 9 10.09 3.21 5.33
C HIS A 9 9.20 2.50 6.34
N VAL A 10 7.89 2.82 6.38
CA VAL A 10 6.92 2.17 7.25
C VAL A 10 6.80 0.69 6.94
N LEU A 11 6.61 0.34 5.67
CA LEU A 11 6.42 -1.05 5.25
C LEU A 11 7.66 -1.92 5.56
N MET A 12 8.86 -1.37 5.42
CA MET A 12 10.10 -2.08 5.79
C MET A 12 10.20 -2.43 7.28
N GLN A 13 9.47 -1.75 8.17
CA GLN A 13 9.42 -2.09 9.60
C GLN A 13 8.39 -3.19 9.92
N ILE A 14 7.63 -3.66 8.93
CA ILE A 14 6.55 -4.63 9.10
C ILE A 14 6.97 -5.93 8.39
N PRO A 15 7.46 -6.94 9.12
CA PRO A 15 8.00 -8.17 8.52
C PRO A 15 6.99 -8.93 7.65
N GLU A 16 5.71 -8.76 7.95
CA GLU A 16 4.61 -9.38 7.21
C GLU A 16 4.34 -8.74 5.85
N ALA A 17 4.77 -7.48 5.67
CA ALA A 17 4.66 -6.75 4.41
C ALA A 17 5.76 -7.19 3.44
N GLY A 18 5.37 -7.41 2.18
CA GLY A 18 6.26 -7.66 1.08
C GLY A 18 7.01 -6.42 0.61
N VAL A 19 7.93 -6.62 -0.34
CA VAL A 19 8.82 -5.58 -0.84
C VAL A 19 8.13 -4.64 -1.85
N ASN A 20 6.99 -5.06 -2.41
CA ASN A 20 6.28 -4.26 -3.39
C ASN A 20 5.00 -3.66 -2.82
N TYR A 21 4.82 -2.40 -3.19
CA TYR A 21 3.62 -1.65 -2.94
C TYR A 21 3.32 -0.74 -4.13
N GLU A 22 2.07 -0.27 -4.17
CA GLU A 22 1.58 0.68 -5.15
C GLU A 22 0.64 1.67 -4.47
N ILE A 23 0.77 2.94 -4.85
CA ILE A 23 -0.02 4.05 -4.36
C ILE A 23 -1.00 4.41 -5.47
N VAL A 24 -2.29 4.31 -5.20
CA VAL A 24 -3.36 4.71 -6.11
C VAL A 24 -3.99 5.98 -5.57
N VAL A 25 -4.03 7.02 -6.42
CA VAL A 25 -4.64 8.31 -6.09
C VAL A 25 -5.85 8.51 -6.99
N ASP A 26 -7.02 8.68 -6.38
CA ASP A 26 -8.34 8.83 -7.04
C ASP A 26 -9.15 9.97 -6.38
N MET A 27 -9.93 10.71 -7.18
CA MET A 27 -10.78 11.84 -6.75
C MET A 27 -12.24 11.45 -6.49
N ASP A 28 -12.70 10.26 -6.90
CA ASP A 28 -14.15 9.98 -6.95
C ASP A 28 -14.83 9.83 -5.59
N VAL A 29 -14.09 9.48 -4.53
CA VAL A 29 -14.67 9.27 -3.21
C VAL A 29 -13.70 9.78 -2.13
N LEU A 30 -13.73 11.09 -1.85
CA LEU A 30 -13.01 11.71 -0.72
C LEU A 30 -11.48 11.52 -0.72
N ASP A 31 -10.78 11.86 -1.82
CA ASP A 31 -9.30 11.92 -1.88
C ASP A 31 -8.60 10.75 -1.16
N LYS A 32 -9.13 9.53 -1.33
CA LYS A 32 -8.61 8.37 -0.61
C LYS A 32 -7.30 7.94 -1.26
N LEU A 33 -6.20 8.24 -0.58
CA LEU A 33 -4.93 7.58 -0.80
C LEU A 33 -5.13 6.08 -0.54
N LEU A 34 -5.06 5.26 -1.59
CA LEU A 34 -5.05 3.80 -1.47
C LEU A 34 -3.61 3.31 -1.60
N VAL A 35 -3.18 2.47 -0.67
CA VAL A 35 -1.87 1.82 -0.69
C VAL A 35 -2.11 0.32 -0.80
N LYS A 36 -1.81 -0.25 -1.97
CA LYS A 36 -1.78 -1.69 -2.17
C LYS A 36 -0.44 -2.22 -1.71
N VAL A 37 -0.45 -3.25 -0.88
CA VAL A 37 0.77 -3.84 -0.29
C VAL A 37 0.75 -5.34 -0.56
N GLU A 38 1.78 -5.84 -1.24
CA GLU A 38 1.96 -7.29 -1.33
C GLU A 38 2.26 -7.82 0.07
N VAL A 39 1.63 -8.91 0.47
CA VAL A 39 2.04 -9.64 1.69
C VAL A 39 3.11 -10.67 1.34
N THR A 40 3.78 -11.21 2.37
CA THR A 40 4.65 -12.38 2.18
C THR A 40 3.84 -13.66 1.93
N GLU A 41 4.45 -14.64 1.25
CA GLU A 41 3.84 -15.98 1.01
C GLU A 41 3.33 -16.65 2.28
N LYS A 42 4.07 -16.48 3.39
CA LYS A 42 3.72 -17.02 4.71
C LYS A 42 2.37 -16.46 5.18
N VAL A 43 2.24 -15.13 5.12
CA VAL A 43 1.06 -14.39 5.60
C VAL A 43 -0.14 -14.59 4.67
N PHE A 44 0.09 -14.77 3.37
CA PHE A 44 -0.99 -15.05 2.43
C PHE A 44 -1.72 -16.36 2.74
N SER A 45 -1.02 -17.34 3.33
CA SER A 45 -1.60 -18.63 3.74
C SER A 45 -2.32 -18.61 5.09
N ASP A 46 -2.28 -17.49 5.82
CA ASP A 46 -2.86 -17.34 7.16
C ASP A 46 -4.38 -17.08 7.12
N LYS A 47 -5.01 -17.00 8.29
CA LYS A 47 -6.45 -16.80 8.42
C LYS A 47 -6.83 -15.37 8.07
N LEU A 48 -8.06 -15.18 7.58
CA LEU A 48 -8.63 -13.86 7.27
C LEU A 48 -8.50 -12.85 8.44
N ALA A 49 -8.63 -13.32 9.68
CA ALA A 49 -8.49 -12.47 10.86
C ALA A 49 -7.08 -11.86 10.99
N ASP A 50 -6.04 -12.60 10.63
CA ASP A 50 -4.65 -12.15 10.70
C ASP A 50 -4.37 -11.12 9.60
N LEU A 51 -4.91 -11.32 8.41
CA LEU A 51 -4.85 -10.35 7.30
C LEU A 51 -5.55 -9.04 7.67
N LEU A 52 -6.74 -9.10 8.28
CA LEU A 52 -7.45 -7.89 8.73
C LEU A 52 -6.70 -7.15 9.85
N ALA A 53 -6.03 -7.88 10.74
CA ALA A 53 -5.21 -7.28 11.78
C ALA A 53 -3.97 -6.60 11.19
N LEU A 54 -3.34 -7.22 10.18
CA LEU A 54 -2.21 -6.65 9.46
C LEU A 54 -2.59 -5.40 8.67
N GLU A 55 -3.71 -5.43 7.94
CA GLU A 55 -4.24 -4.27 7.20
C GLU A 55 -4.38 -3.07 8.15
N LYS A 56 -5.08 -3.25 9.27
CA LYS A 56 -5.27 -2.21 10.29
C LYS A 56 -3.97 -1.75 10.94
N LYS A 57 -3.01 -2.65 11.14
CA LYS A 57 -1.66 -2.30 11.64
C LYS A 57 -1.01 -1.34 10.64
N ILE A 58 -0.92 -1.69 9.37
CA ILE A 58 -0.29 -0.86 8.34
C ILE A 58 -1.01 0.49 8.21
N GLU A 59 -2.35 0.52 8.19
CA GLU A 59 -3.11 1.77 8.14
C GLU A 59 -2.76 2.72 9.28
N ARG A 60 -2.62 2.19 10.51
CA ARG A 60 -2.25 2.99 11.68
C ARG A 60 -0.83 3.53 11.55
N GLU A 61 0.15 2.69 11.26
CA GLU A 61 1.56 3.11 11.13
C GLU A 61 1.72 4.16 10.01
N LEU A 62 1.03 3.98 8.88
CA LEU A 62 1.00 4.97 7.81
C LEU A 62 0.34 6.28 8.25
N LYS A 63 -0.77 6.22 8.98
CA LYS A 63 -1.44 7.43 9.48
C LYS A 63 -0.52 8.23 10.41
N GLU A 64 0.24 7.56 11.27
CA GLU A 64 1.18 8.20 12.19
C GLU A 64 2.33 8.90 11.46
N VAL A 65 2.91 8.26 10.44
CA VAL A 65 4.04 8.84 9.68
C VAL A 65 3.60 9.89 8.66
N LEU A 66 2.48 9.66 7.97
CA LEU A 66 2.02 10.52 6.88
C LEU A 66 1.12 11.67 7.35
N ASN A 67 0.57 11.60 8.57
CA ASN A 67 -0.46 12.48 9.11
C ASN A 67 -1.78 12.54 8.30
N VAL A 68 -1.92 11.71 7.26
CA VAL A 68 -3.14 11.55 6.44
C VAL A 68 -3.60 10.11 6.47
N TYR A 69 -4.91 9.90 6.34
CA TYR A 69 -5.42 8.53 6.28
C TYR A 69 -5.12 7.94 4.90
N ALA A 70 -4.55 6.75 4.89
CA ALA A 70 -4.33 5.94 3.71
C ALA A 70 -5.10 4.64 3.90
N LYS A 71 -6.02 4.33 2.99
CA LYS A 71 -6.65 3.00 2.97
C LYS A 71 -5.60 2.00 2.54
N VAL A 72 -5.50 0.86 3.21
CA VAL A 72 -4.60 -0.22 2.83
C VAL A 72 -5.40 -1.37 2.21
N GLU A 73 -4.86 -1.96 1.16
CA GLU A 73 -5.37 -3.20 0.56
C GLU A 73 -4.23 -4.21 0.47
N LEU A 74 -4.38 -5.34 1.14
CA LEU A 74 -3.42 -6.43 1.06
C LEU A 74 -3.65 -7.24 -0.20
N VAL A 75 -2.61 -7.44 -0.99
CA VAL A 75 -2.66 -8.19 -2.25
C VAL A 75 -1.68 -9.37 -2.23
N SER A 76 -1.93 -10.37 -3.08
CA SER A 76 -1.10 -11.57 -3.17
C SER A 76 0.35 -11.23 -3.52
N PRO A 77 1.33 -12.03 -3.05
CA PRO A 77 2.72 -11.92 -3.47
C PRO A 77 2.85 -11.92 -5.00
N GLY A 78 3.63 -11.00 -5.56
CA GLY A 78 3.88 -10.91 -7.00
C GLY A 78 2.73 -10.42 -7.87
N SER A 79 1.61 -9.98 -7.29
CA SER A 79 0.45 -9.48 -8.03
C SER A 79 0.62 -8.05 -8.57
N ILE A 80 1.53 -7.26 -8.00
CA ILE A 80 1.81 -5.89 -8.47
C ILE A 80 2.79 -5.96 -9.67
N PRO A 81 2.44 -5.38 -10.83
CA PRO A 81 3.29 -5.43 -12.02
C PRO A 81 4.68 -4.83 -11.79
N ARG A 82 5.73 -5.57 -12.18
CA ARG A 82 7.10 -5.07 -12.14
C ARG A 82 7.41 -4.26 -13.39
N THR A 83 7.68 -2.97 -13.24
CA THR A 83 8.14 -2.13 -14.35
C THR A 83 9.65 -2.29 -14.56
N PRO A 84 10.14 -2.58 -15.77
CA PRO A 84 11.57 -2.54 -16.05
C PRO A 84 12.08 -1.09 -15.88
N GLY A 85 13.09 -0.90 -15.01
CA GLY A 85 13.65 0.42 -14.69
C GLY A 85 13.26 0.95 -13.31
N LYS A 86 12.96 2.25 -13.19
CA LYS A 86 12.52 2.85 -11.92
C LYS A 86 11.13 2.31 -11.56
N ALA A 87 10.98 1.77 -10.36
CA ALA A 87 9.68 1.30 -9.86
C ALA A 87 8.66 2.45 -9.89
N LYS A 88 7.62 2.32 -10.72
CA LYS A 88 6.52 3.28 -10.72
C LYS A 88 5.59 2.92 -9.55
N ARG A 89 5.79 3.58 -8.41
CA ARG A 89 5.00 3.34 -7.19
C ARG A 89 3.68 4.10 -7.15
N ILE A 90 3.42 5.01 -8.11
CA ILE A 90 2.23 5.87 -8.10
C ILE A 90 1.42 5.64 -9.38
N ILE A 91 0.16 5.24 -9.22
CA ILE A 91 -0.89 5.32 -10.22
C ILE A 91 -1.75 6.54 -9.88
N ASP A 92 -1.75 7.51 -10.80
CA ASP A 92 -2.53 8.75 -10.66
C ASP A 92 -3.76 8.68 -11.57
N LEU A 93 -4.89 8.24 -11.03
CA LEU A 93 -6.16 8.12 -11.76
C LEU A 93 -6.88 9.47 -11.89
N ARG A 94 -6.37 10.53 -11.24
CA ARG A 94 -6.93 11.88 -11.35
C ARG A 94 -6.80 12.47 -12.75
N LYS A 95 -5.81 12.00 -13.52
CA LYS A 95 -5.49 12.50 -14.87
C LYS A 95 -6.41 11.97 -15.97
N ASP A 96 -7.08 10.85 -15.73
CA ASP A 96 -7.96 10.23 -16.73
C ASP A 96 -9.38 10.84 -16.76
N LYS A 97 -9.63 11.87 -15.96
CA LYS A 97 -10.92 12.61 -15.89
C LYS A 97 -10.87 14.03 -16.49
N ILE A 98 -9.89 14.30 -17.37
CA ILE A 98 -9.74 15.61 -18.06
C ILE A 98 -10.40 15.56 -19.43
#